data_AF-A0A443IVA8-F1
#
_entry.id   AF-A0A443IVA8-F1
#
_cell.length_a   1.000
_cell.length_b   1.000
_cell.length_c   1.000
_cell.angle_alpha   90.00
_cell.angle_beta   90.00
_cell.angle_gamma   90.00
#
_symmetry.space_group_name_H-M   'P 1'
#
loop_
_entity.id
_entity.type
_entity.pdbx_description
1 polymer ?
#
loop_
_entity_poly.entity_id
_entity_poly.type
_entity_poly.pdbx_seq_one_letter_code
_entity_poly.pdbx_strand_id
1 'polypeptide(L)'
;MPAKVDRRFAKRFPTRTWWLRPASAEERQMQFRGRSVEGWHACLVIGRSGDKFMSMPFYSSSPDVGDIDDDSAALTAENVGATLLDGAMPYITIQR
;
A
#
# COMPACT_ATOMS: atom_id res chain seq x y z
N MET A 1 -7.10 12.18 -1.54
CA MET A 1 -8.16 11.81 -0.57
C MET A 1 -8.00 10.33 -0.24
N PRO A 2 -8.13 9.89 1.03
CA PRO A 2 -8.16 8.46 1.32
C PRO A 2 -9.30 7.79 0.57
N ALA A 3 -9.04 6.63 -0.02
CA ALA A 3 -10.06 5.91 -0.75
C ALA A 3 -11.18 5.46 0.21
N LYS A 4 -12.43 5.38 -0.29
CA LYS A 4 -13.57 4.90 0.52
C LYS A 4 -13.31 3.53 1.16
N VAL A 5 -12.46 2.71 0.53
CA VAL A 5 -12.04 1.41 1.06
C VAL A 5 -11.24 1.53 2.36
N ASP A 6 -10.34 2.50 2.47
CA ASP A 6 -9.47 2.69 3.64
C ASP A 6 -10.26 3.10 4.87
N ARG A 7 -11.25 3.98 4.69
CA ARG A 7 -12.18 4.36 5.76
C ARG A 7 -13.04 3.19 6.23
N ARG A 8 -13.48 2.32 5.31
CA ARG A 8 -14.26 1.11 5.67
C ARG A 8 -13.39 0.10 6.41
N PHE A 9 -12.15 -0.10 5.95
CA PHE A 9 -11.19 -0.96 6.63
C PHE A 9 -10.90 -0.47 8.05
N ALA A 10 -10.58 0.82 8.21
CA ALA A 10 -10.33 1.45 9.51
C ALA A 10 -11.52 1.35 10.49
N LYS A 11 -12.76 1.39 9.98
CA LYS A 11 -13.96 1.15 10.81
C LYS A 11 -14.10 -0.30 11.25
N ARG A 12 -13.74 -1.25 10.37
CA ARG A 12 -13.81 -2.69 10.65
C ARG A 12 -12.68 -3.15 11.57
N PHE A 13 -11.51 -2.56 11.45
CA PHE A 13 -10.30 -2.88 12.19
C PHE A 13 -9.75 -1.62 12.88
N PRO A 14 -10.40 -1.16 13.96
CA PRO A 14 -10.10 0.15 14.56
C PRO A 14 -8.70 0.24 15.17
N THR A 15 -8.11 -0.89 15.57
CA THR A 15 -6.78 -0.97 16.18
C THR A 15 -5.64 -1.06 15.17
N ARG A 16 -5.93 -1.28 13.89
CA ARG A 16 -4.87 -1.39 12.87
C ARG A 16 -4.35 -0.04 12.43
N THR A 17 -3.02 0.04 12.38
CA THR A 17 -2.29 1.25 11.96
C THR A 17 -1.86 1.14 10.51
N TRP A 18 -1.55 -0.07 10.05
CA TRP A 18 -1.03 -0.36 8.72
C TRP A 18 -1.83 -1.46 8.03
N TRP A 19 -1.99 -1.32 6.72
CA TRP A 19 -2.50 -2.39 5.86
C TRP A 19 -2.04 -2.17 4.42
N LEU A 20 -2.08 -3.24 3.64
CA LEU A 20 -1.80 -3.18 2.21
C LEU A 20 -3.09 -3.37 1.43
N ARG A 21 -3.11 -2.83 0.21
CA ARG A 21 -4.15 -3.15 -0.76
C ARG A 21 -3.69 -2.87 -2.19
N PRO A 22 -4.37 -3.43 -3.19
CA PRO A 22 -4.21 -2.98 -4.58
C PRO A 22 -4.52 -1.49 -4.73
N ALA A 23 -3.79 -0.82 -5.61
CA ALA A 23 -4.10 0.54 -6.03
C ALA A 23 -5.36 0.53 -6.91
N SER A 24 -6.28 1.48 -6.65
CA SER A 24 -7.42 1.75 -7.52
C SER A 24 -6.97 2.33 -8.87
N ALA A 25 -7.86 2.36 -9.87
CA ALA A 25 -7.53 2.90 -11.19
C ALA A 25 -7.05 4.37 -11.12
N GLU A 26 -7.69 5.19 -10.28
CA GLU A 26 -7.31 6.59 -10.06
C GLU A 26 -5.92 6.71 -9.42
N GLU A 27 -5.63 5.88 -8.40
CA GLU A 27 -4.34 5.88 -7.72
C GLU A 27 -3.20 5.38 -8.61
N ARG A 28 -3.47 4.46 -9.54
CA ARG A 28 -2.51 4.05 -10.57
C ARG A 28 -2.13 5.23 -11.47
N GLN A 29 -3.08 6.09 -11.82
CA GLN A 29 -2.79 7.29 -12.60
C GLN A 29 -1.99 8.30 -11.77
N MET A 30 -2.38 8.54 -10.52
CA MET A 30 -1.77 9.58 -9.68
C MET A 30 -0.38 9.19 -9.14
N GLN A 31 -0.24 8.00 -8.56
CA GLN A 31 0.97 7.58 -7.84
C GLN A 31 1.94 6.80 -8.72
N PHE A 32 1.43 6.10 -9.74
CA PHE A 32 2.24 5.29 -10.66
C PHE A 32 2.36 5.90 -12.05
N ARG A 33 1.79 7.10 -12.28
CA ARG A 33 1.78 7.80 -13.58
C ARG A 33 1.22 6.93 -14.72
N GLY A 34 0.28 6.04 -14.40
CA GLY A 34 -0.31 5.09 -15.35
C GLY A 34 0.62 3.98 -15.82
N ARG A 35 1.83 3.83 -15.24
CA ARG A 35 2.80 2.81 -15.64
C ARG A 35 2.34 1.41 -15.20
N SER A 36 2.34 0.48 -16.14
CA SER A 36 2.28 -0.95 -15.87
C SER A 36 3.66 -1.56 -16.02
N VAL A 37 3.99 -2.52 -15.16
CA VAL A 37 5.23 -3.29 -15.21
C VAL A 37 4.83 -4.76 -15.28
N GLU A 38 5.32 -5.49 -16.27
CA GLU A 38 4.98 -6.89 -16.50
C GLU A 38 5.37 -7.75 -15.29
N GLY A 39 4.45 -8.61 -14.83
CA GLY A 39 4.65 -9.44 -13.63
C GLY A 39 4.52 -8.71 -12.29
N TRP A 40 4.20 -7.42 -12.30
CA TRP A 40 4.11 -6.60 -11.09
C TRP A 40 2.79 -5.85 -10.97
N HIS A 41 2.28 -5.78 -9.75
CA HIS A 41 0.97 -5.23 -9.43
C HIS A 41 1.11 -3.95 -8.61
N ALA A 42 0.49 -2.86 -9.08
CA ALA A 42 0.48 -1.59 -8.35
C ALA A 42 -0.34 -1.71 -7.06
N CYS A 43 0.32 -1.56 -5.93
CA CYS A 43 -0.23 -1.71 -4.58
C CYS A 43 0.12 -0.49 -3.72
N LEU A 44 -0.64 -0.29 -2.65
CA LEU A 44 -0.43 0.79 -1.70
C LEU A 44 -0.26 0.22 -0.30
N VAL A 45 0.75 0.73 0.40
CA VAL A 45 0.79 0.70 1.86
C VAL A 45 -0.08 1.85 2.35
N ILE A 46 -0.99 1.58 3.26
CA ILE A 46 -1.81 2.60 3.90
C ILE A 46 -1.41 2.71 5.36
N GLY A 47 -1.03 3.92 5.77
CA GLY A 47 -0.75 4.26 7.16
C GLY A 47 -1.86 5.12 7.73
N ARG A 48 -2.27 4.83 8.96
CA ARG A 48 -3.30 5.57 9.68
C ARG A 48 -2.72 6.23 10.93
N SER A 49 -3.05 7.51 11.12
CA SER A 49 -2.80 8.23 12.36
C SER A 49 -4.05 9.01 12.76
N GLY A 50 -4.83 8.45 13.69
CA GLY A 50 -6.15 8.96 14.05
C GLY A 50 -7.10 8.89 12.85
N ASP A 51 -7.59 10.05 12.38
CA ASP A 51 -8.46 10.18 11.20
C ASP A 51 -7.70 10.50 9.91
N LYS A 52 -6.38 10.65 9.99
CA LYS A 52 -5.51 10.92 8.85
C LYS A 52 -5.02 9.61 8.27
N PHE A 53 -4.93 9.58 6.94
CA PHE A 53 -4.43 8.47 6.16
C PHE A 53 -3.30 8.96 5.28
N MET A 54 -2.25 8.17 5.17
CA MET A 54 -1.19 8.29 4.18
C MET A 54 -1.17 7.05 3.31
N SER A 55 -0.75 7.20 2.06
CA SER A 55 -0.57 6.07 1.14
C SER A 55 0.81 6.14 0.52
N MET A 56 1.51 5.02 0.45
CA MET A 56 2.82 4.91 -0.20
C MET A 56 2.75 3.86 -1.33
N PRO A 57 3.19 4.20 -2.55
CA PRO A 57 3.13 3.29 -3.68
C PRO A 57 4.25 2.26 -3.65
N PHE A 58 3.92 1.03 -4.04
CA PHE A 58 4.88 -0.02 -4.33
C PHE A 58 4.34 -0.98 -5.40
N TYR A 59 5.23 -1.73 -6.03
CA TYR A 59 4.86 -2.85 -6.88
C TYR A 59 4.99 -4.16 -6.11
N SER A 60 3.99 -5.02 -6.21
CA SER A 60 3.97 -6.36 -5.61
C SER A 60 4.07 -7.43 -6.68
N SER A 61 4.76 -8.54 -6.39
CA SER A 61 4.73 -9.74 -7.24
C SER A 61 3.38 -10.46 -7.24
N SER A 62 2.46 -10.08 -6.34
CA SER A 62 1.11 -10.65 -6.23
C SER A 62 0.06 -9.54 -6.03
N PRO A 63 -1.12 -9.64 -6.65
CA PRO A 63 -2.21 -8.69 -6.41
C PRO A 63 -2.88 -8.91 -5.05
N ASP A 64 -2.68 -10.08 -4.44
CA ASP A 64 -3.31 -10.44 -3.17
C ASP A 64 -2.42 -9.99 -2.00
N VAL A 65 -2.58 -8.72 -1.61
CA VAL A 65 -1.83 -8.11 -0.50
C VAL A 65 -2.73 -7.79 0.70
N GLY A 66 -4.05 -7.95 0.57
CA GLY A 66 -5.06 -7.38 1.46
C GLY A 66 -5.31 -8.11 2.78
N ASP A 67 -4.60 -9.20 3.06
CA ASP A 67 -4.84 -10.07 4.23
C ASP A 67 -3.60 -10.31 5.10
N ILE A 68 -2.59 -9.43 5.01
CA ILE A 68 -1.45 -9.52 5.91
C ILE A 68 -1.79 -8.90 7.28
N ASP A 69 -1.14 -9.35 8.35
CA ASP A 69 -1.28 -8.75 9.69
C ASP A 69 -0.69 -7.33 9.79
N ASP A 70 -0.95 -6.64 10.91
CA ASP A 70 -0.52 -5.24 11.11
C ASP A 70 1.02 -5.13 11.16
N ASP A 71 1.70 -6.10 11.79
CA ASP A 71 3.16 -6.12 11.94
C ASP A 71 3.86 -6.32 10.59
N SER A 72 3.37 -7.26 9.77
CA SER A 72 3.86 -7.48 8.41
C SER A 72 3.61 -6.26 7.52
N ALA A 73 2.46 -5.59 7.71
CA ALA A 73 2.16 -4.34 7.00
C ALA A 73 3.08 -3.21 7.44
N ALA A 74 3.43 -3.13 8.73
CA ALA A 74 4.38 -2.16 9.27
C ALA A 74 5.79 -2.39 8.70
N LEU A 75 6.28 -3.63 8.66
CA LEU A 75 7.57 -3.97 8.04
C LEU A 75 7.59 -3.60 6.55
N THR A 76 6.50 -3.87 5.84
CA THR A 76 6.35 -3.45 4.44
C THR A 76 6.38 -1.92 4.32
N ALA A 77 5.69 -1.22 5.23
CA ALA A 77 5.65 0.24 5.26
C ALA A 77 7.03 0.87 5.46
N GLU A 78 7.82 0.33 6.38
CA GLU A 78 9.19 0.78 6.64
C GLU A 78 10.06 0.63 5.40
N ASN A 79 10.07 -0.56 4.79
CA ASN A 79 10.85 -0.84 3.57
C ASN A 79 10.43 0.03 2.38
N VAL A 80 9.11 0.20 2.17
CA VAL A 80 8.56 1.08 1.13
C VAL A 80 8.96 2.52 1.39
N GLY A 81 8.79 3.01 2.62
CA GLY A 81 9.12 4.37 3.01
C GLY A 81 10.59 4.69 2.77
N ALA A 82 11.51 3.81 3.20
CA ALA A 82 12.94 3.98 2.97
C ALA A 82 13.28 4.06 1.47
N THR A 83 12.76 3.14 0.67
CA THR A 83 13.02 3.10 -0.78
C THR A 83 12.51 4.36 -1.51
N LEU A 84 11.34 4.87 -1.09
CA LEU A 84 10.77 6.09 -1.66
C LEU A 84 11.57 7.33 -1.27
N LEU A 85 12.12 7.38 -0.05
CA LEU A 85 13.00 8.48 0.38
C LEU A 85 14.28 8.53 -0.46
N ASP A 86 14.77 7.38 -0.90
CA ASP A 86 15.90 7.26 -1.84
C ASP A 86 15.52 7.61 -3.29
N GLY A 87 14.26 7.98 -3.54
CA GLY A 87 13.75 8.36 -4.86
C GLY A 87 13.46 7.19 -5.80
N ALA A 88 13.51 5.95 -5.29
CA ALA A 88 13.24 4.74 -6.05
C ALA A 88 11.80 4.25 -5.85
N MET A 89 11.28 3.52 -6.85
CA MET A 89 10.00 2.82 -6.71
C MET A 89 10.24 1.45 -6.05
N PRO A 90 9.60 1.12 -4.92
CA PRO A 90 9.79 -0.18 -4.28
C PRO A 90 9.10 -1.32 -5.02
N TYR A 91 9.78 -2.46 -5.07
CA TYR A 91 9.31 -3.73 -5.62
C TYR A 91 9.39 -4.78 -4.53
N ILE A 92 8.26 -5.36 -4.14
CA ILE A 92 8.14 -6.25 -2.99
C ILE A 92 7.64 -7.61 -3.44
N THR A 93 8.42 -8.65 -3.11
CA THR A 93 8.00 -10.03 -3.28
C THR A 93 7.28 -10.49 -2.03
N ILE A 94 5.99 -10.75 -2.15
CA ILE A 94 5.21 -11.34 -1.06
C ILE A 94 5.21 -12.85 -1.29
N GLN A 95 5.96 -13.57 -0.45
CA GLN A 95 5.98 -15.03 -0.45
C GLN A 95 4.74 -15.51 0.31
N ARG A 96 3.86 -16.25 -0.37
CA ARG A 96 2.72 -16.96 0.21
C ARG A 96 2.88 -18.44 -0.09
#